data_AF-F2JRE6-F1
#
_entry.id   AF-F2JRE6-F1
#
_cell.length_a   1.000
_cell.length_b   1.000
_cell.length_c   1.000
_cell.angle_alpha   90.00
_cell.angle_beta   90.00
_cell.angle_gamma   90.00
#
_symmetry.space_group_name_H-M   'P 1'
#
loop_
_entity.id
_entity.type
_entity.pdbx_description
1 polymer ?
#
loop_
_entity_poly.entity_id
_entity_poly.type
_entity_poly.pdbx_seq_one_letter_code
_entity_poly.pdbx_strand_id
1 'polypeptide(L)'
;MERIKEEFNRYKWVLLAGLIVAVLIGLITANLHVLQFMTYKMQGNTTGIISILEDSVKNSDAQADWYFSQGIEYLLKQKEMSEESRQFFETYFERFTSEKKLEVIEGYNKKNLFIPTTDVLMQTFMENLDHSSIQNYIKRMETSDLEQGLVMYYGAVAKVDTTFIDHMYKILSIYPKTLPFEKFQFDLYPILALTGEENELKKATIFSKLNPENAKENIFKSLKGQSIEGEQLRVWVEFLNKTQILDGGTYTKFNNLYSEIYLVRNQYKELDTREVDLKNKKEAVEVQIEQSLKDIESKQGELATLNNEISGIDSQLRDLTDSAYMALYIEKSSGTGNNEYEASIPKKGIFGNYKPSGQKYIVRLSETSFLSEGVYYVDIYLKGTKVNNKGNEYPYYVEVSSRELSDIATLQGERSQKVEVRTALQQTINQLEDEVSAIKEKMGYDDNQEALKGIAVERDNLTKKLNEKVVEIKTLFGLGDLKITVETEDSKTE
;
A
#
# COMPACT_ATOMS: atom_id res chain seq x y z
N MET A 1 0.11 58.09 -98.71
CA MET A 1 1.09 57.96 -97.60
C MET A 1 1.71 59.32 -97.24
N GLU A 2 2.04 60.19 -98.21
CA GLU A 2 2.59 61.54 -97.96
C GLU A 2 1.64 62.50 -97.22
N ARG A 3 0.34 62.51 -97.58
CA ARG A 3 -0.68 63.35 -96.90
C ARG A 3 -0.82 63.06 -95.39
N ILE A 4 -0.73 61.80 -95.00
CA ILE A 4 -0.78 61.38 -93.58
C ILE A 4 0.51 61.80 -92.85
N LYS A 5 1.67 61.76 -93.53
CA LYS A 5 2.94 62.26 -92.98
C LYS A 5 2.93 63.77 -92.76
N GLU A 6 2.33 64.54 -93.67
CA GLU A 6 2.17 65.99 -93.51
C GLU A 6 1.22 66.36 -92.38
N GLU A 7 0.05 65.72 -92.28
CA GLU A 7 -0.88 65.95 -91.17
C GLU A 7 -0.29 65.52 -89.83
N PHE A 8 0.42 64.40 -89.79
CA PHE A 8 1.12 63.96 -88.57
C PHE A 8 2.23 64.93 -88.16
N ASN A 9 3.00 65.52 -89.09
CA ASN A 9 3.99 66.54 -88.76
C ASN A 9 3.36 67.86 -88.31
N ARG A 10 2.18 68.23 -88.84
CA ARG A 10 1.47 69.46 -88.48
C ARG A 10 0.85 69.39 -87.08
N TYR A 11 0.33 68.23 -86.70
CA TYR A 11 -0.33 68.02 -85.40
C TYR A 11 0.51 67.19 -84.42
N LYS A 12 1.74 66.81 -84.77
CA LYS A 12 2.69 66.05 -83.93
C LYS A 12 2.74 66.56 -82.51
N TRP A 13 2.86 67.88 -82.33
CA TRP A 13 2.94 68.50 -81.00
C TRP A 13 1.61 68.48 -80.26
N VAL A 14 0.48 68.57 -80.96
CA VAL A 14 -0.87 68.49 -80.38
C VAL A 14 -1.22 67.06 -79.97
N LEU A 15 -0.87 66.06 -80.80
CA LEU A 15 -1.03 64.64 -80.47
C LEU A 15 -0.09 64.22 -79.34
N LEU A 16 1.16 64.69 -79.35
CA LEU A 16 2.12 64.44 -78.26
C LEU A 16 1.63 65.09 -76.96
N ALA A 17 1.15 66.34 -77.00
CA ALA A 17 0.57 67.01 -75.84
C ALA A 17 -0.71 66.30 -75.36
N GLY A 18 -1.60 65.90 -76.26
CA GLY A 18 -2.81 65.15 -75.93
C GLY A 18 -2.51 63.79 -75.31
N LEU A 19 -1.49 63.08 -75.79
CA LEU A 19 -1.06 61.79 -75.25
C LEU A 19 -0.36 61.95 -73.90
N ILE A 20 0.45 63.01 -73.72
CA ILE A 20 1.03 63.38 -72.42
C ILE A 20 -0.06 63.72 -71.41
N VAL A 21 -1.07 64.51 -71.80
CA VAL A 21 -2.21 64.86 -70.94
C VAL A 21 -3.06 63.62 -70.63
N ALA A 22 -3.30 62.73 -71.60
CA ALA A 22 -4.05 61.50 -71.36
C ALA A 22 -3.28 60.52 -70.46
N VAL A 23 -1.95 60.42 -70.60
CA VAL A 23 -1.09 59.64 -69.70
C VAL A 23 -1.04 60.27 -68.31
N LEU A 24 -0.95 61.60 -68.20
CA LEU A 24 -1.02 62.32 -66.92
C LEU A 24 -2.37 62.16 -66.25
N ILE A 25 -3.48 62.33 -66.98
CA ILE A 25 -4.84 62.10 -66.49
C ILE A 25 -4.98 60.64 -66.08
N GLY A 26 -4.54 59.70 -66.93
CA GLY A 26 -4.54 58.26 -66.64
C GLY A 26 -3.77 57.92 -65.36
N LEU A 27 -2.57 58.48 -65.19
CA LEU A 27 -1.74 58.34 -63.98
C LEU A 27 -2.38 58.99 -62.74
N ILE A 28 -3.05 60.13 -62.91
CA ILE A 28 -3.77 60.85 -61.85
C ILE A 28 -5.02 60.07 -61.43
N THR A 29 -5.81 59.54 -62.38
CA THR A 29 -7.00 58.72 -62.08
C THR A 29 -6.61 57.37 -61.47
N ALA A 30 -5.51 56.76 -61.92
CA ALA A 30 -5.01 55.51 -61.35
C ALA A 30 -4.46 55.67 -59.93
N ASN A 31 -4.06 56.89 -59.53
CA ASN A 31 -3.48 57.19 -58.22
C ASN A 31 -4.28 58.24 -57.44
N LEU A 32 -5.60 58.34 -57.68
CA LEU A 32 -6.44 59.38 -57.08
C LEU A 32 -6.36 59.35 -55.54
N HIS A 33 -6.39 58.15 -54.95
CA HIS A 33 -6.25 57.97 -53.50
C HIS A 33 -4.88 58.42 -52.96
N VAL A 34 -3.79 58.22 -53.71
CA VAL A 34 -2.45 58.70 -53.32
C VAL A 34 -2.40 60.22 -53.31
N LEU A 35 -2.99 60.88 -54.32
CA LEU A 35 -3.04 62.34 -54.40
C LEU A 35 -3.94 62.96 -53.33
N GLN A 36 -5.12 62.36 -53.09
CA GLN A 36 -6.02 62.76 -52.01
C GLN A 36 -5.34 62.61 -50.65
N PHE A 37 -4.68 61.46 -50.40
CA PHE A 37 -3.93 61.22 -49.18
C PHE A 37 -2.83 62.26 -48.95
N MET A 38 -1.99 62.53 -49.96
CA MET A 38 -0.93 63.54 -49.87
C MET A 38 -1.48 64.93 -49.56
N THR A 39 -2.62 65.28 -50.17
CA THR A 39 -3.30 66.57 -49.93
C THR A 39 -3.79 66.67 -48.49
N TYR A 40 -4.48 65.65 -47.98
CA TYR A 40 -4.96 65.65 -46.60
C TYR A 40 -3.82 65.61 -45.57
N LYS A 41 -2.74 64.86 -45.85
CA LYS A 41 -1.53 64.83 -45.02
C LYS A 41 -0.88 66.21 -44.92
N MET A 42 -0.75 66.94 -46.03
CA MET A 42 -0.21 68.32 -46.03
C MET A 42 -1.10 69.30 -45.26
N GLN A 43 -2.42 69.10 -45.30
CA GLN A 43 -3.39 69.94 -44.59
C GLN A 43 -3.55 69.58 -43.11
N GLY A 44 -2.99 68.45 -42.65
CA GLY A 44 -3.25 67.91 -41.32
C GLY A 44 -4.69 67.45 -41.11
N ASN A 45 -5.40 67.09 -42.19
CA ASN A 45 -6.81 66.70 -42.16
C ASN A 45 -6.96 65.21 -41.80
N THR A 46 -6.98 64.91 -40.51
CA THR A 46 -7.13 63.54 -39.97
C THR A 46 -8.39 62.84 -40.49
N THR A 47 -9.55 63.51 -40.47
CA THR A 47 -10.83 62.94 -40.94
C THR A 47 -10.77 62.59 -42.43
N GLY A 48 -10.16 63.46 -43.24
CA GLY A 48 -9.93 63.19 -44.66
C GLY A 48 -9.05 61.97 -44.89
N ILE A 49 -7.98 61.81 -44.11
CA ILE A 49 -7.13 60.62 -44.17
C ILE A 49 -7.92 59.37 -43.79
N ILE A 50 -8.64 59.40 -42.67
CA ILE A 50 -9.47 58.27 -42.21
C ILE A 50 -10.45 57.84 -43.31
N SER A 51 -11.16 58.80 -43.93
CA SER A 51 -12.15 58.49 -44.98
C SER A 51 -11.57 57.72 -46.16
N ILE A 52 -10.29 57.94 -46.51
CA ILE A 52 -9.61 57.17 -47.56
C ILE A 52 -9.26 55.77 -47.05
N LEU A 53 -8.83 55.64 -45.80
CA LEU A 53 -8.41 54.37 -45.21
C LEU A 53 -9.59 53.43 -44.93
N GLU A 54 -10.76 53.96 -44.60
CA GLU A 54 -11.95 53.15 -44.26
C GLU A 54 -12.39 52.22 -45.39
N ASP A 55 -12.24 52.64 -46.64
CA ASP A 55 -12.58 51.79 -47.79
C ASP A 55 -11.52 50.72 -48.02
N SER A 56 -10.24 51.06 -47.88
CA SER A 56 -9.13 50.13 -48.04
C SER A 56 -9.05 49.10 -46.91
N VAL A 57 -9.45 49.45 -45.68
CA VAL A 57 -9.48 48.53 -44.52
C VAL A 57 -10.35 47.31 -44.80
N LYS A 58 -11.37 47.42 -45.64
CA LYS A 58 -12.33 46.34 -45.92
C LYS A 58 -11.78 45.29 -46.89
N ASN A 59 -10.63 45.54 -47.51
CA ASN A 59 -10.01 44.67 -48.49
C ASN A 59 -8.53 44.44 -48.13
N SER A 60 -8.15 43.19 -47.84
CA SER A 60 -6.78 42.84 -47.45
C SER A 60 -5.72 43.27 -48.47
N ASP A 61 -6.03 43.18 -49.76
CA ASP A 61 -5.07 43.53 -50.82
C ASP A 61 -4.81 45.04 -50.86
N ALA A 62 -5.84 45.85 -50.57
CA ALA A 62 -5.73 47.31 -50.50
C ALA A 62 -4.94 47.78 -49.28
N GLN A 63 -4.81 46.94 -48.23
CA GLN A 63 -3.99 47.28 -47.06
C GLN A 63 -2.47 47.21 -47.35
N ALA A 64 -2.08 46.55 -48.45
CA ALA A 64 -0.70 46.56 -48.94
C ALA A 64 -0.34 47.85 -49.69
N ASP A 65 -1.32 48.68 -50.03
CA ASP A 65 -1.09 49.92 -50.76
C ASP A 65 -0.23 50.91 -49.95
N TRP A 66 0.61 51.66 -50.65
CA TRP A 66 1.51 52.64 -50.04
C TRP A 66 0.77 53.70 -49.22
N TYR A 67 -0.34 54.25 -49.74
CA TYR A 67 -1.10 55.30 -49.05
C TYR A 67 -1.75 54.75 -47.77
N PHE A 68 -2.11 53.47 -47.75
CA PHE A 68 -2.68 52.82 -46.58
C PHE A 68 -1.64 52.74 -45.47
N SER A 69 -0.47 52.15 -45.76
CA SER A 69 0.63 52.06 -44.80
C SER A 69 1.07 53.45 -44.30
N GLN A 70 1.15 54.44 -45.20
CA GLN A 70 1.47 55.81 -44.82
C GLN A 70 0.38 56.49 -43.98
N GLY A 71 -0.88 56.14 -44.20
CA GLY A 71 -2.00 56.63 -43.41
C GLY A 71 -2.00 56.06 -42.01
N ILE A 72 -1.84 54.75 -41.86
CA ILE A 72 -1.65 54.09 -40.56
C ILE A 72 -0.48 54.73 -39.80
N GLU A 73 0.67 54.87 -40.46
CA GLU A 73 1.85 55.50 -39.87
C GLU A 73 1.57 56.95 -39.45
N TYR A 74 0.87 57.73 -40.28
CA TYR A 74 0.49 59.10 -39.96
C TYR A 74 -0.37 59.17 -38.69
N LEU A 75 -1.43 58.36 -38.61
CA LEU A 75 -2.35 58.34 -37.47
C LEU A 75 -1.64 57.87 -36.19
N LEU A 76 -0.76 56.86 -36.28
CA LEU A 76 0.02 56.37 -35.13
C LEU A 76 1.12 57.35 -34.68
N LYS A 77 1.68 58.19 -35.57
CA LYS A 77 2.74 59.14 -35.24
C LYS A 77 2.26 60.49 -34.69
N GLN A 78 0.96 60.76 -34.68
CA GLN A 78 0.40 61.95 -34.04
C GLN A 78 0.88 62.07 -32.59
N LYS A 79 1.38 63.23 -32.15
CA LYS A 79 1.95 63.40 -30.79
C LYS A 79 0.96 62.92 -29.71
N GLU A 80 -0.28 63.38 -29.83
CA GLU A 80 -1.44 62.84 -29.13
C GLU A 80 -2.34 62.22 -30.21
N MET A 81 -2.72 60.96 -30.04
CA MET A 81 -3.61 60.29 -30.98
C MET A 81 -5.00 60.90 -30.83
N SER A 82 -5.56 61.45 -31.91
CA SER A 82 -6.88 62.07 -31.87
C SER A 82 -7.97 61.03 -31.60
N GLU A 83 -9.14 61.49 -31.15
CA GLU A 83 -10.27 60.60 -30.87
C GLU A 83 -10.74 59.88 -32.13
N GLU A 84 -10.74 60.57 -33.28
CA GLU A 84 -11.08 59.98 -34.57
C GLU A 84 -10.08 58.89 -34.97
N SER A 85 -8.78 59.13 -34.75
CA SER A 85 -7.74 58.12 -35.00
C SER A 85 -7.94 56.88 -34.13
N ARG A 86 -8.25 57.05 -32.84
CA ARG A 86 -8.55 55.94 -31.92
C ARG A 86 -9.77 55.17 -32.37
N GLN A 87 -10.88 55.87 -32.61
CA GLN A 87 -12.12 55.26 -33.04
C GLN A 87 -11.93 54.46 -34.32
N PHE A 88 -11.15 54.96 -35.27
CA PHE A 88 -10.78 54.22 -36.48
C PHE A 88 -10.04 52.91 -36.16
N PHE A 89 -8.96 52.96 -35.36
CA PHE A 89 -8.19 51.76 -35.03
C PHE A 89 -9.01 50.74 -34.25
N GLU A 90 -9.81 51.17 -33.29
CA GLU A 90 -10.62 50.29 -32.44
C GLU A 90 -11.79 49.68 -33.21
N THR A 91 -12.45 50.44 -34.08
CA THR A 91 -13.58 49.96 -34.90
C THR A 91 -13.13 48.94 -35.94
N TYR A 92 -11.95 49.14 -36.53
CA TYR A 92 -11.49 48.32 -37.65
C TYR A 92 -10.38 47.33 -37.27
N PHE A 93 -10.05 47.21 -35.97
CA PHE A 93 -8.96 46.35 -35.51
C PHE A 93 -9.04 44.93 -36.07
N GLU A 94 -10.25 44.36 -36.07
CA GLU A 94 -10.50 43.00 -36.52
C GLU A 94 -10.19 42.76 -38.00
N ARG A 95 -10.35 43.82 -38.81
CA ARG A 95 -10.20 43.78 -40.27
C ARG A 95 -8.75 43.99 -40.73
N PHE A 96 -7.87 44.47 -39.87
CA PHE A 96 -6.47 44.63 -40.21
C PHE A 96 -5.81 43.26 -40.47
N THR A 97 -4.86 43.23 -41.42
CA THR A 97 -3.95 42.10 -41.56
C THR A 97 -3.11 41.89 -40.30
N SER A 98 -2.53 40.70 -40.10
CA SER A 98 -1.74 40.39 -38.91
C SER A 98 -0.58 41.37 -38.69
N GLU A 99 0.10 41.79 -39.77
CA GLU A 99 1.16 42.81 -39.73
C GLU A 99 0.62 44.15 -39.22
N LYS A 100 -0.53 44.60 -39.75
CA LYS A 100 -1.14 45.87 -39.35
C LYS A 100 -1.67 45.84 -37.92
N LYS A 101 -2.18 44.71 -37.44
CA LYS A 101 -2.54 44.54 -36.02
C LYS A 101 -1.33 44.76 -35.12
N LEU A 102 -0.17 44.20 -35.45
CA LEU A 102 1.07 44.38 -34.69
C LEU A 102 1.58 45.83 -34.73
N GLU A 103 1.53 46.49 -35.89
CA GLU A 103 1.87 47.93 -36.02
C GLU A 103 0.99 48.80 -35.12
N VAL A 104 -0.32 48.55 -35.12
CA VAL A 104 -1.29 49.27 -34.28
C VAL A 104 -0.97 49.06 -32.80
N ILE A 105 -0.74 47.82 -32.37
CA ILE A 105 -0.38 47.48 -30.99
C ILE A 105 0.94 48.18 -30.58
N GLU A 106 1.95 48.20 -31.45
CA GLU A 106 3.20 48.92 -31.21
C GLU A 106 2.98 50.43 -31.04
N GLY A 107 2.15 51.02 -31.89
CA GLY A 107 1.77 52.44 -31.80
C GLY A 107 1.02 52.76 -30.50
N TYR A 108 0.09 51.90 -30.09
CA TYR A 108 -0.63 52.03 -28.81
C TYR A 108 0.33 51.91 -27.62
N ASN A 109 1.29 50.98 -27.66
CA ASN A 109 2.33 50.86 -26.63
C ASN A 109 3.14 52.15 -26.46
N LYS A 110 3.60 52.77 -27.56
CA LYS A 110 4.39 54.01 -27.53
C LYS A 110 3.64 55.19 -26.89
N LYS A 111 2.30 55.14 -26.87
CA LYS A 111 1.43 56.18 -26.32
C LYS A 111 0.79 55.81 -24.99
N ASN A 112 1.14 54.65 -24.43
CA ASN A 112 0.52 54.09 -23.25
C ASN A 112 -1.02 53.94 -23.35
N LEU A 113 -1.52 53.51 -24.50
CA LEU A 113 -2.95 53.32 -24.77
C LEU A 113 -3.35 51.84 -24.78
N PHE A 114 -4.65 51.60 -24.70
CA PHE A 114 -5.28 50.28 -24.81
C PHE A 114 -6.40 50.31 -25.86
N ILE A 115 -6.55 49.17 -26.53
CA ILE A 115 -7.62 48.84 -27.46
C ILE A 115 -8.66 48.11 -26.59
N PRO A 116 -9.97 48.38 -26.74
CA PRO A 116 -11.00 47.61 -26.05
C PRO A 116 -10.77 46.12 -26.21
N THR A 117 -10.89 45.37 -25.11
CA THR A 117 -10.63 43.93 -25.13
C THR A 117 -11.70 43.20 -25.93
N THR A 118 -11.27 42.52 -26.99
CA THR A 118 -12.11 41.67 -27.85
C THR A 118 -11.49 40.28 -28.00
N ASP A 119 -12.28 39.32 -28.49
CA ASP A 119 -11.82 37.98 -28.86
C ASP A 119 -10.71 38.03 -29.92
N VAL A 120 -10.84 38.89 -30.94
CA VAL A 120 -9.83 39.06 -31.99
C VAL A 120 -8.52 39.65 -31.45
N LEU A 121 -8.58 40.61 -30.51
CA LEU A 121 -7.38 41.13 -29.86
C LEU A 121 -6.65 40.03 -29.09
N MET A 122 -7.39 39.22 -28.33
CA MET A 122 -6.82 38.14 -27.55
C MET A 122 -6.29 37.00 -28.43
N GLN A 123 -6.98 36.66 -29.53
CA GLN A 123 -6.45 35.72 -30.53
C GLN A 123 -5.13 36.22 -31.11
N THR A 124 -5.06 37.50 -31.47
CA THR A 124 -3.82 38.13 -31.98
C THR A 124 -2.69 38.00 -30.97
N PHE A 125 -2.99 38.14 -29.67
CA PHE A 125 -1.99 37.94 -28.61
C PHE A 125 -1.52 36.49 -28.55
N MET A 126 -2.43 35.52 -28.51
CA MET A 126 -2.08 34.09 -28.39
C MET A 126 -1.24 33.59 -29.58
N GLU A 127 -1.55 34.05 -30.79
CA GLU A 127 -0.79 33.72 -32.01
C GLU A 127 0.61 34.34 -32.05
N ASN A 128 0.87 35.40 -31.26
CA ASN A 128 2.08 36.22 -31.34
C ASN A 128 2.74 36.52 -29.97
N LEU A 129 2.62 35.61 -28.99
CA LEU A 129 3.14 35.81 -27.62
C LEU A 129 4.65 36.07 -27.55
N ASP A 130 5.41 35.65 -28.56
CA ASP A 130 6.87 35.88 -28.63
C ASP A 130 7.23 37.26 -29.21
N HIS A 131 6.25 38.00 -29.75
CA HIS A 131 6.47 39.31 -30.34
C HIS A 131 6.57 40.41 -29.27
N SER A 132 7.63 41.22 -29.31
CA SER A 132 7.93 42.22 -28.27
C SER A 132 6.79 43.24 -28.04
N SER A 133 6.11 43.67 -29.10
CA SER A 133 4.93 44.55 -29.00
C SER A 133 3.78 43.90 -28.20
N ILE A 134 3.51 42.61 -28.40
CA ILE A 134 2.48 41.90 -27.62
C ILE A 134 2.90 41.80 -26.16
N GLN A 135 4.15 41.41 -25.91
CA GLN A 135 4.65 41.27 -24.55
C GLN A 135 4.62 42.59 -23.77
N ASN A 136 5.02 43.70 -24.42
CA ASN A 136 4.97 45.03 -23.84
C ASN A 136 3.54 45.51 -23.59
N TYR A 137 2.59 45.08 -24.42
CA TYR A 137 1.18 45.39 -24.23
C TYR A 137 0.63 44.66 -23.00
N ILE A 138 0.79 43.32 -22.95
CA ILE A 138 0.32 42.47 -21.85
C ILE A 138 0.88 42.95 -20.50
N LYS A 139 2.17 43.33 -20.44
CA LYS A 139 2.82 43.87 -19.24
C LYS A 139 2.10 45.08 -18.62
N ARG A 140 1.46 45.90 -19.46
CA ARG A 140 0.78 47.13 -19.02
C ARG A 140 -0.69 46.88 -18.68
N MET A 141 -1.30 45.76 -19.11
CA MET A 141 -2.72 45.51 -18.91
C MET A 141 -3.10 45.51 -17.43
N GLU A 142 -4.27 46.08 -17.14
CA GLU A 142 -4.90 45.89 -15.84
C GLU A 142 -5.36 44.44 -15.69
N THR A 143 -5.33 43.97 -14.46
CA THR A 143 -5.58 42.57 -14.13
C THR A 143 -6.99 42.14 -14.53
N SER A 144 -7.97 43.02 -14.37
CA SER A 144 -9.37 42.80 -14.77
C SER A 144 -9.52 42.54 -16.26
N ASP A 145 -8.74 43.25 -17.08
CA ASP A 145 -8.84 43.24 -18.53
C ASP A 145 -8.14 42.00 -19.08
N LEU A 146 -7.01 41.62 -18.48
CA LEU A 146 -6.33 40.37 -18.80
C LEU A 146 -7.21 39.16 -18.49
N GLU A 147 -7.82 39.08 -17.29
CA GLU A 147 -8.72 37.97 -16.97
C GLU A 147 -9.95 37.94 -17.90
N GLN A 148 -10.55 39.10 -18.20
CA GLN A 148 -11.66 39.17 -19.14
C GLN A 148 -11.26 38.70 -20.54
N GLY A 149 -10.09 39.12 -21.02
CA GLY A 149 -9.55 38.67 -22.31
C GLY A 149 -9.28 37.17 -22.35
N LEU A 150 -8.73 36.60 -21.28
CA LEU A 150 -8.53 35.16 -21.16
C LEU A 150 -9.85 34.39 -21.17
N VAL A 151 -10.89 34.90 -20.50
CA VAL A 151 -12.26 34.35 -20.58
C VAL A 151 -12.84 34.44 -21.99
N MET A 152 -12.63 35.54 -22.71
CA MET A 152 -13.09 35.68 -24.09
C MET A 152 -12.44 34.66 -25.03
N TYR A 153 -11.15 34.38 -24.85
CA TYR A 153 -10.41 33.45 -25.70
C TYR A 153 -10.64 31.97 -25.35
N TYR A 154 -10.53 31.59 -24.07
CA TYR A 154 -10.63 30.20 -23.63
C TYR A 154 -12.04 29.79 -23.18
N GLY A 155 -12.94 30.74 -23.01
CA GLY A 155 -14.22 30.55 -22.34
C GLY A 155 -14.10 30.56 -20.81
N ALA A 156 -15.25 30.48 -20.13
CA ALA A 156 -15.33 30.49 -18.67
C ALA A 156 -14.80 29.21 -18.00
N VAL A 157 -14.70 28.11 -18.76
CA VAL A 157 -14.16 26.83 -18.29
C VAL A 157 -13.10 26.37 -19.29
N ALA A 158 -11.89 26.89 -19.13
CA ALA A 158 -10.79 26.61 -20.04
C ALA A 158 -10.37 25.13 -19.93
N LYS A 159 -10.24 24.46 -21.08
CA LYS A 159 -9.60 23.14 -21.14
C LYS A 159 -8.10 23.31 -20.99
N VAL A 160 -7.52 22.62 -20.01
CA VAL A 160 -6.08 22.67 -19.72
C VAL A 160 -5.36 21.59 -20.52
N ASP A 161 -4.80 21.98 -21.66
CA ASP A 161 -3.92 21.16 -22.51
C ASP A 161 -2.51 21.77 -22.61
N THR A 162 -1.63 21.17 -23.42
CA THR A 162 -0.24 21.62 -23.58
C THR A 162 -0.16 23.03 -24.15
N THR A 163 -1.01 23.37 -25.13
CA THR A 163 -1.05 24.71 -25.74
C THR A 163 -1.50 25.75 -24.72
N PHE A 164 -2.52 25.43 -23.92
CA PHE A 164 -2.95 26.27 -22.82
C PHE A 164 -1.80 26.53 -21.83
N ILE A 165 -1.09 25.48 -21.40
CA ILE A 165 0.02 25.58 -20.45
C ILE A 165 1.13 26.47 -21.00
N ASP A 166 1.50 26.30 -22.27
CA ASP A 166 2.53 27.11 -22.93
C ASP A 166 2.13 28.58 -23.04
N HIS A 167 0.87 28.87 -23.41
CA HIS A 167 0.36 30.23 -23.45
C HIS A 167 0.36 30.87 -22.05
N MET A 168 -0.15 30.16 -21.04
CA MET A 168 -0.18 30.68 -19.67
C MET A 168 1.23 30.90 -19.12
N TYR A 169 2.17 30.00 -19.39
CA TYR A 169 3.58 30.18 -19.04
C TYR A 169 4.15 31.45 -19.66
N LYS A 170 3.98 31.65 -20.98
CA LYS A 170 4.50 32.84 -21.69
C LYS A 170 3.89 34.13 -21.14
N ILE A 171 2.57 34.17 -20.94
CA ILE A 171 1.85 35.34 -20.41
C ILE A 171 2.30 35.66 -18.98
N LEU A 172 2.32 34.68 -18.09
CA LEU A 172 2.63 34.90 -16.68
C LEU A 172 4.13 35.13 -16.43
N SER A 173 5.01 34.67 -17.33
CA SER A 173 6.44 34.98 -17.30
C SER A 173 6.72 36.47 -17.46
N ILE A 174 5.90 37.17 -18.26
CA ILE A 174 6.09 38.59 -18.55
C ILE A 174 5.19 39.48 -17.68
N TYR A 175 4.06 38.97 -17.19
CA TYR A 175 3.08 39.77 -16.49
C TYR A 175 3.56 40.16 -15.08
N PRO A 176 3.61 41.46 -14.73
CA PRO A 176 4.25 41.88 -13.49
C PRO A 176 3.39 41.64 -12.24
N LYS A 177 2.06 41.63 -12.38
CA LYS A 177 1.11 41.54 -11.26
C LYS A 177 0.75 40.08 -10.95
N THR A 178 0.27 39.82 -9.74
CA THR A 178 -0.39 38.55 -9.39
C THR A 178 -1.78 38.51 -10.02
N LEU A 179 -2.14 37.36 -10.58
CA LEU A 179 -3.46 37.08 -11.11
C LEU A 179 -4.40 36.68 -9.95
N PRO A 180 -5.48 37.43 -9.66
CA PRO A 180 -6.46 37.15 -8.64
C PRO A 180 -7.09 35.78 -8.82
N PHE A 181 -7.19 35.31 -10.07
CA PHE A 181 -7.84 34.05 -10.40
C PHE A 181 -9.33 34.06 -10.02
N GLU A 182 -9.96 35.23 -10.19
CA GLU A 182 -11.35 35.48 -9.78
C GLU A 182 -12.32 35.25 -10.95
N LYS A 183 -12.08 35.90 -12.10
CA LYS A 183 -12.95 35.79 -13.27
C LYS A 183 -12.56 34.65 -14.20
N PHE A 184 -11.25 34.38 -14.30
CA PHE A 184 -10.71 33.35 -15.16
C PHE A 184 -10.18 32.18 -14.34
N GLN A 185 -11.00 31.13 -14.18
CA GLN A 185 -10.64 29.93 -13.45
C GLN A 185 -10.44 28.74 -14.40
N PHE A 186 -9.45 27.92 -14.10
CA PHE A 186 -9.16 26.67 -14.80
C PHE A 186 -8.69 25.60 -13.82
N ASP A 187 -8.67 24.34 -14.23
CA ASP A 187 -8.23 23.25 -13.36
C ASP A 187 -6.70 23.28 -13.18
N LEU A 188 -6.23 23.47 -11.95
CA LEU A 188 -4.80 23.47 -11.65
C LEU A 188 -4.20 22.07 -11.52
N TYR A 189 -5.02 21.02 -11.42
CA TYR A 189 -4.55 19.65 -11.26
C TYR A 189 -3.64 19.16 -12.40
N PRO A 190 -4.00 19.31 -13.70
CA PRO A 190 -3.14 18.89 -14.80
C PRO A 190 -1.78 19.58 -14.80
N ILE A 191 -1.71 20.82 -14.31
CA ILE A 191 -0.47 21.60 -14.21
C ILE A 191 0.37 21.14 -13.01
N LEU A 192 -0.27 20.87 -11.87
CA LEU A 192 0.40 20.34 -10.68
C LEU A 192 1.02 18.96 -10.94
N ALA A 193 0.33 18.14 -11.73
CA ALA A 193 0.72 16.79 -12.11
C ALA A 193 1.79 16.74 -13.22
N LEU A 194 2.20 17.88 -13.79
CA LEU A 194 3.29 17.91 -14.76
C LEU A 194 4.60 17.41 -14.15
N THR A 195 5.36 16.67 -14.95
CA THR A 195 6.68 16.13 -14.60
C THR A 195 7.71 16.44 -15.68
N GLY A 196 8.98 16.53 -15.30
CA GLY A 196 10.10 16.81 -16.21
C GLY A 196 10.64 18.24 -16.04
N GLU A 197 11.94 18.43 -16.32
CA GLU A 197 12.66 19.67 -16.01
C GLU A 197 12.03 20.93 -16.64
N GLU A 198 11.72 20.89 -17.93
CA GLU A 198 11.06 21.99 -18.64
C GLU A 198 9.67 22.29 -18.07
N ASN A 199 8.93 21.26 -17.69
CA ASN A 199 7.58 21.40 -17.18
C ASN A 199 7.55 21.93 -15.74
N GLU A 200 8.54 21.60 -14.91
CA GLU A 200 8.68 22.15 -13.56
C GLU A 200 8.90 23.66 -13.59
N LEU A 201 9.66 24.18 -14.58
CA LEU A 201 9.79 25.63 -14.78
C LEU A 201 8.45 26.29 -15.14
N LYS A 202 7.70 25.71 -16.08
CA LYS A 202 6.38 26.20 -16.49
C LYS A 202 5.42 26.23 -15.30
N LYS A 203 5.34 25.11 -14.59
CA LYS A 203 4.52 24.91 -13.39
C LYS A 203 4.89 25.93 -12.30
N ALA A 204 6.16 26.09 -11.94
CA ALA A 204 6.60 27.05 -10.92
C ALA A 204 6.24 28.50 -11.31
N THR A 205 6.44 28.86 -12.58
CA THR A 205 6.15 30.21 -13.08
C THR A 205 4.67 30.52 -13.00
N ILE A 206 3.82 29.60 -13.48
CA ILE A 206 2.35 29.76 -13.42
C ILE A 206 1.91 29.93 -11.97
N PHE A 207 2.29 29.00 -11.09
CA PHE A 207 1.85 29.01 -9.68
C PHE A 207 2.33 30.25 -8.91
N SER A 208 3.54 30.74 -9.19
CA SER A 208 4.09 31.95 -8.53
C SER A 208 3.30 33.23 -8.83
N LYS A 209 2.45 33.21 -9.86
CA LYS A 209 1.66 34.35 -10.34
C LYS A 209 0.19 34.25 -9.99
N LEU A 210 -0.24 33.22 -9.28
CA LEU A 210 -1.63 33.06 -8.87
C LEU A 210 -1.85 33.60 -7.45
N ASN A 211 -3.07 34.03 -7.17
CA ASN A 211 -3.50 34.28 -5.80
C ASN A 211 -3.47 32.96 -4.99
N PRO A 212 -2.76 32.91 -3.84
CA PRO A 212 -2.62 31.70 -3.05
C PRO A 212 -3.92 31.04 -2.61
N GLU A 213 -4.88 31.82 -2.10
CA GLU A 213 -6.12 31.29 -1.54
C GLU A 213 -7.00 30.66 -2.62
N ASN A 214 -7.18 31.36 -3.74
CA ASN A 214 -8.00 30.87 -4.86
C ASN A 214 -7.34 29.65 -5.54
N ALA A 215 -6.01 29.64 -5.69
CA ALA A 215 -5.29 28.50 -6.23
C ALA A 215 -5.39 27.28 -5.29
N LYS A 216 -5.24 27.49 -3.98
CA LYS A 216 -5.40 26.44 -2.95
C LYS A 216 -6.79 25.82 -3.04
N GLU A 217 -7.85 26.64 -3.05
CA GLU A 217 -9.22 26.15 -3.17
C GLU A 217 -9.45 25.33 -4.44
N ASN A 218 -8.97 25.82 -5.58
CA ASN A 218 -9.12 25.15 -6.87
C ASN A 218 -8.43 23.78 -6.89
N ILE A 219 -7.17 23.69 -6.45
CA ILE A 219 -6.39 22.44 -6.42
C ILE A 219 -7.10 21.42 -5.54
N PHE A 220 -7.42 21.76 -4.30
CA PHE A 220 -7.99 20.81 -3.35
C PHE A 220 -9.42 20.43 -3.71
N LYS A 221 -10.16 21.28 -4.42
CA LYS A 221 -11.43 20.91 -5.05
C LYS A 221 -11.24 19.81 -6.10
N SER A 222 -10.24 19.93 -6.97
CA SER A 222 -9.94 18.89 -7.99
C SER A 222 -9.44 17.59 -7.36
N LEU A 223 -8.65 17.67 -6.28
CA LEU A 223 -8.10 16.49 -5.59
C LEU A 223 -9.16 15.67 -4.81
N LYS A 224 -10.35 16.22 -4.50
CA LYS A 224 -11.46 15.48 -3.86
C LYS A 224 -11.89 14.24 -4.61
N GLY A 225 -11.80 14.25 -5.94
CA GLY A 225 -12.21 13.14 -6.81
C GLY A 225 -11.08 12.18 -7.17
N GLN A 226 -9.86 12.41 -6.69
CA GLN A 226 -8.67 11.69 -7.13
C GLN A 226 -8.18 10.71 -6.05
N SER A 227 -7.59 9.60 -6.52
CA SER A 227 -6.80 8.68 -5.70
C SER A 227 -5.33 9.08 -5.83
N ILE A 228 -4.72 9.46 -4.72
CA ILE A 228 -3.35 10.01 -4.71
C ILE A 228 -2.44 9.12 -3.88
N GLU A 229 -1.24 8.83 -4.40
CA GLU A 229 -0.18 8.15 -3.65
C GLU A 229 0.47 9.11 -2.64
N GLY A 230 0.77 8.63 -1.44
CA GLY A 230 1.33 9.44 -0.36
C GLY A 230 2.64 10.16 -0.74
N GLU A 231 3.54 9.49 -1.47
CA GLU A 231 4.78 10.11 -1.93
C GLU A 231 4.54 11.22 -2.96
N GLN A 232 3.56 11.02 -3.85
CA GLN A 232 3.18 12.05 -4.83
C GLN A 232 2.57 13.26 -4.12
N LEU A 233 1.73 13.04 -3.12
CA LEU A 233 1.16 14.11 -2.30
C LEU A 233 2.26 14.90 -1.58
N ARG A 234 3.28 14.23 -1.03
CA ARG A 234 4.42 14.91 -0.39
C ARG A 234 5.13 15.85 -1.36
N VAL A 235 5.46 15.37 -2.56
CA VAL A 235 6.10 16.20 -3.59
C VAL A 235 5.24 17.41 -3.96
N TRP A 236 3.92 17.22 -4.10
CA TRP A 236 3.00 18.31 -4.37
C TRP A 236 2.92 19.31 -3.21
N VAL A 237 2.82 18.86 -1.96
CA VAL A 237 2.77 19.76 -0.80
C VAL A 237 4.07 20.56 -0.65
N GLU A 238 5.22 19.93 -0.86
CA GLU A 238 6.52 20.63 -0.88
C GLU A 238 6.57 21.71 -1.98
N PHE A 239 6.10 21.38 -3.18
CA PHE A 239 6.00 22.33 -4.28
C PHE A 239 5.07 23.51 -3.93
N LEU A 240 3.86 23.23 -3.45
CA LEU A 240 2.87 24.26 -3.12
C LEU A 240 3.33 25.18 -1.99
N ASN A 241 4.12 24.66 -1.05
CA ASN A 241 4.77 25.47 -0.02
C ASN A 241 5.87 26.37 -0.61
N LYS A 242 6.72 25.84 -1.52
CA LYS A 242 7.75 26.63 -2.21
C LYS A 242 7.15 27.77 -3.04
N THR A 243 5.99 27.56 -3.65
CA THR A 243 5.26 28.58 -4.41
C THR A 243 4.34 29.44 -3.55
N GLN A 244 4.40 29.32 -2.23
CA GLN A 244 3.60 30.10 -1.27
C GLN A 244 2.07 29.98 -1.46
N ILE A 245 1.60 28.89 -2.06
CA ILE A 245 0.18 28.56 -2.16
C ILE A 245 -0.33 27.96 -0.85
N LEU A 246 0.52 27.19 -0.17
CA LEU A 246 0.25 26.72 1.18
C LEU A 246 0.84 27.70 2.21
N ASP A 247 0.04 28.00 3.23
CA ASP A 247 0.52 28.70 4.41
C ASP A 247 1.44 27.80 5.24
N GLY A 248 2.38 28.43 5.97
CA GLY A 248 3.36 27.71 6.77
C GLY A 248 2.73 26.81 7.84
N GLY A 249 1.58 27.19 8.39
CA GLY A 249 0.87 26.39 9.40
C GLY A 249 0.33 25.07 8.82
N THR A 250 -0.31 25.13 7.66
CA THR A 250 -0.79 23.95 6.92
C THR A 250 0.37 23.04 6.52
N TYR A 251 1.44 23.62 5.99
CA TYR A 251 2.65 22.87 5.62
C TYR A 251 3.29 22.15 6.82
N THR A 252 3.47 22.85 7.96
CA THR A 252 4.02 22.25 9.17
C THR A 252 3.13 21.12 9.70
N LYS A 253 1.80 21.29 9.71
CA LYS A 253 0.88 20.22 10.10
C LYS A 253 1.03 18.99 9.20
N PHE A 254 1.05 19.17 7.89
CA PHE A 254 1.29 18.06 6.97
C PHE A 254 2.61 17.35 7.25
N ASN A 255 3.72 18.10 7.38
CA ASN A 255 5.03 17.52 7.62
C ASN A 255 5.09 16.72 8.93
N ASN A 256 4.45 17.19 9.99
CA ASN A 256 4.37 16.43 11.24
C ASN A 256 3.62 15.11 11.04
N LEU A 257 2.44 15.14 10.41
CA LEU A 257 1.66 13.93 10.13
C LEU A 257 2.42 12.96 9.22
N TYR A 258 3.06 13.47 8.18
CA TYR A 258 3.86 12.65 7.26
C TYR A 258 5.09 12.05 7.93
N SER A 259 5.72 12.79 8.86
CA SER A 259 6.85 12.29 9.65
C SER A 259 6.41 11.17 10.59
N GLU A 260 5.23 11.30 11.22
CA GLU A 260 4.63 10.23 12.02
C GLU A 260 4.34 8.98 11.18
N ILE A 261 3.82 9.14 9.96
CA ILE A 261 3.65 8.03 9.01
C ILE A 261 4.99 7.35 8.69
N TYR A 262 6.04 8.13 8.46
CA TYR A 262 7.39 7.61 8.23
C TYR A 262 7.92 6.82 9.44
N LEU A 263 7.70 7.32 10.67
CA LEU A 263 8.05 6.61 11.89
C LEU A 263 7.29 5.28 12.02
N VAL A 264 5.98 5.28 11.76
CA VAL A 264 5.15 4.05 11.77
C VAL A 264 5.66 3.04 10.73
N ARG A 265 6.01 3.49 9.51
CA ARG A 265 6.61 2.63 8.48
C ARG A 265 7.94 2.01 8.91
N ASN A 266 8.79 2.75 9.63
CA ASN A 266 10.03 2.20 10.18
C ASN A 266 9.76 1.18 11.29
N GLN A 267 8.78 1.43 12.15
CA GLN A 267 8.36 0.48 13.18
C GLN A 267 7.86 -0.84 12.56
N TYR A 268 7.17 -0.80 11.41
CA TYR A 268 6.83 -2.01 10.65
C TYR A 268 8.07 -2.81 10.22
N LYS A 269 9.07 -2.14 9.64
CA LYS A 269 10.32 -2.79 9.21
C LYS A 269 11.08 -3.42 10.38
N GLU A 270 11.08 -2.75 11.52
CA GLU A 270 11.65 -3.28 12.76
C GLU A 270 10.87 -4.51 13.26
N LEU A 271 9.54 -4.50 13.17
CA LEU A 271 8.70 -5.66 13.50
C LEU A 271 8.95 -6.85 12.56
N ASP A 272 9.06 -6.61 11.26
CA ASP A 272 9.36 -7.65 10.27
C ASP A 272 10.71 -8.31 10.57
N THR A 273 11.75 -7.50 10.80
CA THR A 273 13.09 -7.98 11.20
C THR A 273 13.03 -8.79 12.49
N ARG A 274 12.33 -8.26 13.51
CA ARG A 274 12.16 -8.93 14.81
C ARG A 274 11.40 -10.25 14.65
N GLU A 275 10.38 -10.33 13.80
CA GLU A 275 9.63 -11.56 13.56
C GLU A 275 10.53 -12.66 12.96
N VAL A 276 11.32 -12.30 11.95
CA VAL A 276 12.28 -13.22 11.31
C VAL A 276 13.26 -13.76 12.35
N ASP A 277 13.85 -12.89 13.17
CA ASP A 277 14.77 -13.30 14.23
C ASP A 277 14.13 -14.24 15.25
N LEU A 278 12.90 -13.97 15.69
CA LEU A 278 12.18 -14.82 16.63
C LEU A 278 11.79 -16.17 16.00
N LYS A 279 11.39 -16.19 14.72
CA LYS A 279 11.12 -17.43 13.96
C LYS A 279 12.38 -18.29 13.86
N ASN A 280 13.51 -17.69 13.50
CA ASN A 280 14.80 -18.39 13.42
C ASN A 280 15.23 -18.96 14.78
N LYS A 281 15.04 -18.20 15.87
CA LYS A 281 15.30 -18.70 17.24
C LYS A 281 14.40 -19.86 17.61
N LYS A 282 13.11 -19.78 17.27
CA LYS A 282 12.15 -20.87 17.51
C LYS A 282 12.58 -22.15 16.79
N GLU A 283 12.90 -22.03 15.50
CA GLU A 283 13.33 -23.16 14.66
C GLU A 283 14.63 -23.77 15.18
N ALA A 284 15.59 -22.96 15.61
CA ALA A 284 16.84 -23.46 16.20
C ALA A 284 16.62 -24.30 17.46
N VAL A 285 15.68 -23.91 18.33
CA VAL A 285 15.29 -24.71 19.51
C VAL A 285 14.62 -26.01 19.07
N GLU A 286 13.68 -25.94 18.12
CA GLU A 286 12.94 -27.09 17.62
C GLU A 286 13.87 -28.15 17.02
N VAL A 287 14.85 -27.73 16.22
CA VAL A 287 15.90 -28.61 15.68
C VAL A 287 16.73 -29.22 16.80
N GLN A 288 17.08 -28.47 17.84
CA GLN A 288 17.90 -28.98 18.94
C GLN A 288 17.19 -30.04 19.78
N ILE A 289 15.87 -29.96 19.94
CA ILE A 289 15.07 -30.90 20.74
C ILE A 289 14.42 -32.01 19.91
N GLU A 290 14.45 -31.92 18.57
CA GLU A 290 13.72 -32.83 17.67
C GLU A 290 14.07 -34.30 17.93
N GLN A 291 15.36 -34.62 18.06
CA GLN A 291 15.79 -36.00 18.30
C GLN A 291 15.35 -36.51 19.66
N SER A 292 15.49 -35.70 20.73
CA SER A 292 15.04 -36.08 22.07
C SER A 292 13.53 -36.34 22.11
N LEU A 293 12.72 -35.54 21.40
CA LEU A 293 11.27 -35.75 21.29
C LEU A 293 10.94 -37.06 20.57
N LYS A 294 11.65 -37.38 19.46
CA LYS A 294 11.50 -38.67 18.75
C LYS A 294 11.89 -39.86 19.63
N ASP A 295 12.96 -39.72 20.41
CA ASP A 295 13.42 -40.76 21.32
C ASP A 295 12.43 -40.99 22.47
N ILE A 296 11.84 -39.91 23.02
CA ILE A 296 10.75 -40.00 24.01
C ILE A 296 9.56 -40.77 23.42
N GLU A 297 9.10 -40.39 22.22
CA GLU A 297 7.94 -41.03 21.57
C GLU A 297 8.18 -42.53 21.34
N SER A 298 9.35 -42.90 20.80
CA SER A 298 9.74 -44.31 20.60
C SER A 298 9.74 -45.08 21.93
N LYS A 299 10.35 -44.53 22.97
CA LYS A 299 10.45 -45.17 24.30
C LYS A 299 9.11 -45.28 25.00
N GLN A 300 8.21 -44.32 24.82
CA GLN A 300 6.83 -44.42 25.32
C GLN A 300 6.08 -45.58 24.64
N GLY A 301 6.34 -45.84 23.35
CA GLY A 301 5.83 -47.01 22.65
C GLY A 301 6.38 -48.35 23.19
N GLU A 302 7.69 -48.41 23.45
CA GLU A 302 8.34 -49.55 24.11
C GLU A 302 7.75 -49.79 25.52
N LEU A 303 7.55 -48.73 26.30
CA LEU A 303 6.99 -48.78 27.64
C LEU A 303 5.55 -49.31 27.64
N ALA A 304 4.73 -48.87 26.68
CA ALA A 304 3.36 -49.36 26.51
C ALA A 304 3.34 -50.86 26.20
N THR A 305 4.22 -51.32 25.31
CA THR A 305 4.37 -52.76 24.98
C THR A 305 4.77 -53.56 26.23
N LEU A 306 5.77 -53.07 26.97
CA LEU A 306 6.26 -53.74 28.17
C LEU A 306 5.22 -53.78 29.30
N ASN A 307 4.42 -52.73 29.47
CA ASN A 307 3.30 -52.71 30.41
C ASN A 307 2.24 -53.77 30.06
N ASN A 308 1.97 -53.99 28.76
CA ASN A 308 1.05 -55.04 28.31
C ASN A 308 1.61 -56.43 28.59
N GLU A 309 2.91 -56.65 28.35
CA GLU A 309 3.58 -57.92 28.67
C GLU A 309 3.56 -58.22 30.18
N ILE A 310 3.89 -57.24 31.02
CA ILE A 310 3.81 -57.38 32.49
C ILE A 310 2.38 -57.69 32.92
N SER A 311 1.38 -57.02 32.34
CA SER A 311 -0.03 -57.27 32.64
C SER A 311 -0.46 -58.69 32.24
N GLY A 312 0.06 -59.19 31.11
CA GLY A 312 -0.13 -60.57 30.68
C GLY A 312 0.45 -61.58 31.67
N ILE A 313 1.68 -61.35 32.14
CA ILE A 313 2.32 -62.19 33.17
C ILE A 313 1.56 -62.08 34.50
N ASP A 314 1.11 -60.89 34.91
CA ASP A 314 0.31 -60.69 36.12
C ASP A 314 -1.02 -61.46 36.05
N SER A 315 -1.65 -61.54 34.88
CA SER A 315 -2.83 -62.37 34.66
C SER A 315 -2.52 -63.85 34.81
N GLN A 316 -1.44 -64.33 34.17
CA GLN A 316 -1.00 -65.74 34.27
C GLN A 316 -0.63 -66.10 35.72
N LEU A 317 0.05 -65.21 36.43
CA LEU A 317 0.38 -65.40 37.84
C LEU A 317 -0.88 -65.46 38.69
N ARG A 318 -1.88 -64.60 38.47
CA ARG A 318 -3.16 -64.66 39.21
C ARG A 318 -3.91 -65.98 39.00
N ASP A 319 -3.88 -66.51 37.77
CA ASP A 319 -4.47 -67.82 37.48
C ASP A 319 -3.75 -68.97 38.22
N LEU A 320 -2.48 -68.73 38.61
CA LEU A 320 -1.62 -69.67 39.32
C LEU A 320 -1.40 -69.36 40.82
N THR A 321 -1.83 -68.21 41.35
CA THR A 321 -1.53 -67.79 42.73
C THR A 321 -2.79 -67.51 43.56
N ASP A 322 -3.17 -68.52 44.34
CA ASP A 322 -3.70 -68.38 45.71
C ASP A 322 -3.14 -69.52 46.59
N SER A 323 -1.85 -69.85 46.38
CA SER A 323 -1.16 -70.92 47.10
C SER A 323 -0.56 -70.41 48.39
N ALA A 324 -0.60 -71.25 49.43
CA ALA A 324 0.06 -71.01 50.69
C ALA A 324 0.92 -72.21 51.08
N TYR A 325 2.15 -71.95 51.51
CA TYR A 325 2.98 -72.95 52.16
C TYR A 325 2.47 -73.17 53.58
N MET A 326 1.87 -74.32 53.85
CA MET A 326 1.22 -74.62 55.13
C MET A 326 1.82 -75.85 55.79
N ALA A 327 2.06 -75.74 57.09
CA ALA A 327 2.28 -76.90 57.94
C ALA A 327 0.91 -77.50 58.29
N LEU A 328 0.64 -78.72 57.85
CA LEU A 328 -0.60 -79.45 58.11
C LEU A 328 -0.30 -80.71 58.91
N TYR A 329 -1.02 -80.92 60.01
CA TYR A 329 -1.07 -82.21 60.68
C TYR A 329 -2.05 -83.10 59.92
N ILE A 330 -1.55 -84.07 59.17
CA ILE A 330 -2.33 -85.00 58.36
C ILE A 330 -2.62 -86.24 59.20
N GLU A 331 -3.90 -86.53 59.42
CA GLU A 331 -4.35 -87.58 60.33
C GLU A 331 -4.53 -88.88 59.55
N LYS A 332 -5.44 -88.92 58.60
CA LYS A 332 -5.80 -90.15 57.88
C LYS A 332 -6.49 -89.82 56.57
N SER A 333 -6.66 -90.83 55.71
CA SER A 333 -7.47 -90.66 54.50
C SER A 333 -8.87 -90.14 54.86
N SER A 334 -9.36 -89.15 54.11
CA SER A 334 -10.73 -88.60 54.26
C SER A 334 -11.82 -89.57 53.78
N GLY A 335 -11.42 -90.68 53.15
CA GLY A 335 -12.30 -91.72 52.62
C GLY A 335 -13.00 -91.36 51.29
N THR A 336 -12.79 -90.15 50.77
CA THR A 336 -13.40 -89.64 49.53
C THR A 336 -12.72 -90.16 48.25
N GLY A 337 -11.62 -90.90 48.36
CA GLY A 337 -10.78 -91.36 47.24
C GLY A 337 -9.84 -90.27 46.71
N ASN A 338 -8.99 -90.61 45.71
CA ASN A 338 -8.12 -89.65 45.00
C ASN A 338 -7.04 -88.92 45.85
N ASN A 339 -6.38 -89.62 46.77
CA ASN A 339 -5.31 -89.09 47.63
C ASN A 339 -5.73 -87.90 48.49
N GLU A 340 -6.93 -87.98 49.07
CA GLU A 340 -7.46 -86.96 49.97
C GLU A 340 -7.39 -87.39 51.44
N TYR A 341 -7.07 -86.44 52.31
CA TYR A 341 -6.76 -86.66 53.72
C TYR A 341 -7.43 -85.61 54.61
N GLU A 342 -7.86 -86.03 55.81
CA GLU A 342 -8.22 -85.10 56.87
C GLU A 342 -6.94 -84.49 57.46
N ALA A 343 -6.87 -83.17 57.46
CA ALA A 343 -5.75 -82.40 57.99
C ALA A 343 -6.22 -81.36 59.01
N SER A 344 -5.31 -80.84 59.81
CA SER A 344 -5.56 -79.74 60.76
C SER A 344 -4.31 -78.88 60.93
N ILE A 345 -4.45 -77.67 61.48
CA ILE A 345 -3.26 -76.88 61.84
C ILE A 345 -2.56 -77.58 63.01
N PRO A 346 -1.24 -77.86 62.92
CA PRO A 346 -0.51 -78.51 63.99
C PRO A 346 -0.41 -77.60 65.23
N LYS A 347 -0.73 -78.15 66.40
CA LYS A 347 -0.53 -77.52 67.72
C LYS A 347 0.67 -78.14 68.41
N LYS A 348 1.62 -77.31 68.84
CA LYS A 348 2.81 -77.76 69.58
C LYS A 348 2.44 -78.08 71.03
N GLY A 349 2.66 -79.32 71.46
CA GLY A 349 2.45 -79.76 72.84
C GLY A 349 3.60 -79.37 73.78
N ILE A 350 3.38 -79.52 75.09
CA ILE A 350 4.32 -79.14 76.17
C ILE A 350 5.66 -79.90 76.09
N PHE A 351 5.68 -81.08 75.44
CA PHE A 351 6.88 -81.91 75.24
C PHE A 351 7.43 -81.86 73.80
N GLY A 352 7.07 -80.86 73.01
CA GLY A 352 7.59 -80.68 71.64
C GLY A 352 6.89 -81.49 70.54
N ASN A 353 6.08 -82.50 70.90
CA ASN A 353 5.29 -83.26 69.93
C ASN A 353 4.11 -82.44 69.38
N TYR A 354 3.86 -82.54 68.08
CA TYR A 354 2.72 -81.91 67.43
C TYR A 354 1.44 -82.74 67.61
N LYS A 355 0.31 -82.06 67.79
CA LYS A 355 -1.04 -82.65 67.86
C LYS A 355 -1.98 -81.94 66.88
N PRO A 356 -3.00 -82.62 66.36
CA PRO A 356 -3.99 -81.98 65.50
C PRO A 356 -4.79 -80.93 66.27
N SER A 357 -5.18 -79.85 65.59
CA SER A 357 -6.13 -78.87 66.13
C SER A 357 -7.58 -79.32 65.92
N GLY A 358 -8.52 -78.57 66.53
CA GLY A 358 -9.95 -78.79 66.33
C GLY A 358 -10.47 -78.27 64.98
N GLN A 359 -9.70 -77.42 64.29
CA GLN A 359 -10.04 -76.94 62.96
C GLN A 359 -9.54 -77.94 61.93
N LYS A 360 -10.48 -78.52 61.18
CA LYS A 360 -10.21 -79.57 60.20
C LYS A 360 -10.31 -79.02 58.79
N TYR A 361 -9.53 -79.64 57.91
CA TYR A 361 -9.44 -79.37 56.48
C TYR A 361 -9.43 -80.70 55.74
N ILE A 362 -9.79 -80.66 54.46
CA ILE A 362 -9.53 -81.76 53.54
C ILE A 362 -8.40 -81.31 52.63
N VAL A 363 -7.31 -82.08 52.56
CA VAL A 363 -6.19 -81.80 51.66
C VAL A 363 -6.05 -82.94 50.66
N ARG A 364 -5.92 -82.60 49.39
CA ARG A 364 -5.55 -83.55 48.33
C ARG A 364 -4.06 -83.45 48.08
N LEU A 365 -3.34 -84.55 48.27
CA LEU A 365 -1.92 -84.65 47.97
C LEU A 365 -1.73 -85.40 46.65
N SER A 366 -1.07 -84.77 45.69
CA SER A 366 -0.75 -85.36 44.39
C SER A 366 0.69 -85.86 44.29
N GLU A 367 1.61 -85.25 45.04
CA GLU A 367 3.05 -85.51 44.98
C GLU A 367 3.63 -85.86 46.36
N THR A 368 3.20 -85.18 47.43
CA THR A 368 3.65 -85.49 48.79
C THR A 368 3.21 -86.89 49.20
N SER A 369 4.18 -87.76 49.44
CA SER A 369 3.94 -89.12 49.89
C SER A 369 3.57 -89.13 51.38
N PHE A 370 2.31 -89.44 51.68
CA PHE A 370 1.83 -89.67 53.05
C PHE A 370 2.18 -91.10 53.50
N LEU A 371 3.10 -91.22 54.45
CA LEU A 371 3.57 -92.51 54.98
C LEU A 371 2.96 -92.84 56.35
N SER A 372 2.69 -91.83 57.16
CA SER A 372 2.11 -91.96 58.51
C SER A 372 1.49 -90.65 59.00
N GLU A 373 0.61 -90.71 59.99
CA GLU A 373 0.03 -89.50 60.61
C GLU A 373 1.14 -88.58 61.16
N GLY A 374 1.05 -87.27 60.92
CA GLY A 374 2.11 -86.34 61.32
C GLY A 374 2.03 -84.97 60.66
N VAL A 375 3.04 -84.12 60.91
CA VAL A 375 3.14 -82.79 60.29
C VAL A 375 3.84 -82.90 58.95
N TYR A 376 3.17 -82.43 57.91
CA TYR A 376 3.70 -82.29 56.57
C TYR A 376 3.68 -80.81 56.19
N TYR A 377 4.68 -80.41 55.41
CA TYR A 377 4.75 -79.07 54.88
C TYR A 377 4.47 -79.16 53.39
N VAL A 378 3.41 -78.48 52.95
CA VAL A 378 2.91 -78.57 51.58
C VAL A 378 2.49 -77.19 51.09
N ASP A 379 2.78 -76.91 49.84
CA ASP A 379 2.19 -75.80 49.11
C ASP A 379 0.78 -76.21 48.67
N ILE A 380 -0.24 -75.42 49.01
CA ILE A 380 -1.63 -75.76 48.73
C ILE A 380 -2.45 -74.58 48.23
N TYR A 381 -3.38 -74.82 47.30
CA TYR A 381 -4.43 -73.87 46.91
C TYR A 381 -5.74 -74.17 47.62
N LEU A 382 -6.47 -73.15 48.07
CA LEU A 382 -7.86 -73.30 48.50
C LEU A 382 -8.77 -73.52 47.29
N LYS A 383 -9.43 -74.67 47.23
CA LYS A 383 -10.38 -75.07 46.17
C LYS A 383 -11.82 -75.09 46.68
N GLY A 384 -12.13 -74.18 47.62
CA GLY A 384 -13.45 -74.04 48.24
C GLY A 384 -13.61 -74.94 49.46
N THR A 385 -14.76 -75.57 49.60
CA THR A 385 -15.09 -76.52 50.68
C THR A 385 -15.43 -77.89 50.11
N LYS A 386 -15.26 -78.94 50.92
CA LYS A 386 -15.60 -80.31 50.56
C LYS A 386 -16.14 -81.07 51.76
N VAL A 387 -17.05 -82.01 51.50
CA VAL A 387 -17.70 -82.84 52.52
C VAL A 387 -16.95 -84.16 52.66
N ASN A 388 -16.61 -84.57 53.88
CA ASN A 388 -16.00 -85.88 54.17
C ASN A 388 -17.05 -87.01 54.21
N ASN A 389 -16.61 -88.27 54.32
CA ASN A 389 -17.51 -89.43 54.37
C ASN A 389 -18.42 -89.49 55.61
N LYS A 390 -18.24 -88.59 56.58
CA LYS A 390 -19.07 -88.47 57.78
C LYS A 390 -20.11 -87.35 57.67
N GLY A 391 -20.16 -86.65 56.53
CA GLY A 391 -21.09 -85.54 56.29
C GLY A 391 -20.62 -84.17 56.79
N ASN A 392 -19.37 -84.03 57.23
CA ASN A 392 -18.82 -82.74 57.67
C ASN A 392 -18.18 -81.98 56.51
N GLU A 393 -18.53 -80.70 56.36
CA GLU A 393 -17.95 -79.79 55.37
C GLU A 393 -16.74 -79.05 55.95
N TYR A 394 -15.60 -79.15 55.27
CA TYR A 394 -14.35 -78.48 55.65
C TYR A 394 -13.74 -77.74 54.46
N PRO A 395 -12.89 -76.72 54.68
CA PRO A 395 -12.13 -76.11 53.59
C PRO A 395 -11.28 -77.18 52.88
N TYR A 396 -11.29 -77.11 51.55
CA TYR A 396 -10.65 -78.07 50.67
C TYR A 396 -9.42 -77.46 50.03
N TYR A 397 -8.29 -78.09 50.27
CA TYR A 397 -7.01 -77.69 49.75
C TYR A 397 -6.47 -78.73 48.77
N VAL A 398 -5.78 -78.28 47.73
CA VAL A 398 -5.10 -79.16 46.78
C VAL A 398 -3.63 -78.78 46.74
N GLU A 399 -2.77 -79.77 46.85
CA GLU A 399 -1.32 -79.61 46.72
C GLU A 399 -0.95 -78.98 45.37
N VAL A 400 -0.07 -77.99 45.41
CA VAL A 400 0.56 -77.40 44.22
C VAL A 400 1.61 -78.38 43.71
N SER A 401 1.55 -78.73 42.42
CA SER A 401 2.55 -79.61 41.82
C SER A 401 3.92 -78.93 41.71
N SER A 402 4.99 -79.72 41.71
CA SER A 402 6.36 -79.24 41.49
C SER A 402 6.50 -78.49 40.16
N ARG A 403 5.68 -78.86 39.16
CA ARG A 403 5.60 -78.17 37.87
C ARG A 403 4.99 -76.77 38.02
N GLU A 404 3.85 -76.64 38.70
CA GLU A 404 3.21 -75.34 38.94
C GLU A 404 4.09 -74.41 39.77
N LEU A 405 4.81 -74.92 40.78
CA LEU A 405 5.79 -74.15 41.54
C LEU A 405 6.94 -73.65 40.65
N SER A 406 7.43 -74.49 39.72
CA SER A 406 8.43 -74.08 38.74
C SER A 406 7.91 -73.01 37.78
N ASP A 407 6.68 -73.17 37.28
CA ASP A 407 6.05 -72.22 36.36
C ASP A 407 5.84 -70.85 37.03
N ILE A 408 5.41 -70.82 38.31
CA ILE A 408 5.30 -69.60 39.12
C ILE A 408 6.66 -68.92 39.28
N ALA A 409 7.70 -69.68 39.63
CA ALA A 409 9.04 -69.11 39.82
C ALA A 409 9.60 -68.53 38.50
N THR A 410 9.38 -69.20 37.36
CA THR A 410 9.75 -68.70 36.03
C THR A 410 9.01 -67.40 35.70
N LEU A 411 7.68 -67.36 35.86
CA LEU A 411 6.88 -66.16 35.59
C LEU A 411 7.23 -64.99 36.52
N GLN A 412 7.49 -65.26 37.80
CA GLN A 412 7.95 -64.23 38.75
C GLN A 412 9.33 -63.68 38.36
N GLY A 413 10.24 -64.55 37.89
CA GLY A 413 11.54 -64.14 37.35
C GLY A 413 11.40 -63.26 36.11
N GLU A 414 10.61 -63.69 35.13
CA GLU A 414 10.34 -62.92 33.90
C GLU A 414 9.69 -61.57 34.20
N ARG A 415 8.67 -61.56 35.07
CA ARG A 415 8.03 -60.33 35.54
C ARG A 415 9.03 -59.37 36.16
N SER A 416 9.89 -59.86 37.04
CA SER A 416 10.86 -59.02 37.75
C SER A 416 11.84 -58.38 36.76
N GLN A 417 12.34 -59.15 35.79
CA GLN A 417 13.20 -58.62 34.71
C GLN A 417 12.48 -57.55 33.89
N LYS A 418 11.23 -57.78 33.49
CA LYS A 418 10.45 -56.79 32.73
C LYS A 418 10.15 -55.53 33.54
N VAL A 419 9.88 -55.64 34.84
CA VAL A 419 9.67 -54.48 35.74
C VAL A 419 10.96 -53.67 35.91
N GLU A 420 12.12 -54.30 35.97
CA GLU A 420 13.42 -53.61 35.99
C GLU A 420 13.64 -52.83 34.68
N VAL A 421 13.42 -53.47 33.53
CA VAL A 421 13.54 -52.81 32.20
C VAL A 421 12.55 -51.64 32.10
N ARG A 422 11.30 -51.82 32.54
CA ARG A 422 10.28 -50.76 32.57
C ARG A 422 10.73 -49.56 33.40
N THR A 423 11.33 -49.83 34.56
CA THR A 423 11.80 -48.79 35.47
C THR A 423 12.97 -48.02 34.85
N ALA A 424 13.92 -48.70 34.24
CA ALA A 424 15.03 -48.07 33.53
C ALA A 424 14.54 -47.21 32.35
N LEU A 425 13.60 -47.74 31.55
CA LEU A 425 13.01 -47.03 30.42
C LEU A 425 12.27 -45.77 30.86
N GLN A 426 11.47 -45.84 31.93
CA GLN A 426 10.81 -44.67 32.50
C GLN A 426 11.80 -43.62 32.99
N GLN A 427 12.91 -44.04 33.63
CA GLN A 427 13.96 -43.11 34.04
C GLN A 427 14.59 -42.40 32.84
N THR A 428 14.86 -43.11 31.75
CA THR A 428 15.37 -42.51 30.52
C THR A 428 14.39 -41.52 29.90
N ILE A 429 13.09 -41.84 29.86
CA ILE A 429 12.05 -40.90 29.38
C ILE A 429 12.08 -39.62 30.20
N ASN A 430 12.06 -39.74 31.53
CA ASN A 430 12.08 -38.57 32.42
C ASN A 430 13.35 -37.72 32.21
N GLN A 431 14.52 -38.35 32.02
CA GLN A 431 15.76 -37.63 31.73
C GLN A 431 15.69 -36.84 30.43
N LEU A 432 15.15 -37.44 29.36
CA LEU A 432 14.98 -36.75 28.08
C LEU A 432 13.96 -35.60 28.19
N GLU A 433 12.87 -35.78 28.94
CA GLU A 433 11.88 -34.72 29.20
C GLU A 433 12.49 -33.55 29.99
N ASP A 434 13.33 -33.84 30.97
CA ASP A 434 14.09 -32.83 31.74
C ASP A 434 15.10 -32.10 30.83
N GLU A 435 15.81 -32.80 29.95
CA GLU A 435 16.73 -32.20 28.97
C GLU A 435 16.02 -31.27 27.99
N VAL A 436 14.88 -31.71 27.43
CA VAL A 436 14.05 -30.88 26.54
C VAL A 436 13.57 -29.62 27.26
N SER A 437 13.11 -29.76 28.50
CA SER A 437 12.64 -28.64 29.32
C SER A 437 13.77 -27.66 29.62
N ALA A 438 14.95 -28.15 29.98
CA ALA A 438 16.13 -27.33 30.23
C ALA A 438 16.62 -26.58 28.98
N ILE A 439 16.57 -27.22 27.80
CA ILE A 439 16.91 -26.54 26.53
C ILE A 439 15.90 -25.42 26.23
N LYS A 440 14.60 -25.70 26.36
CA LYS A 440 13.54 -24.70 26.16
C LYS A 440 13.69 -23.50 27.10
N GLU A 441 13.94 -23.74 28.39
CA GLU A 441 14.14 -22.69 29.38
C GLU A 441 15.39 -21.86 29.07
N LYS A 442 16.53 -22.53 28.86
CA LYS A 442 17.82 -21.87 28.57
C LYS A 442 17.77 -20.99 27.32
N MET A 443 16.99 -21.39 26.32
CA MET A 443 16.85 -20.66 25.06
C MET A 443 15.64 -19.72 25.02
N GLY A 444 14.84 -19.66 26.08
CA GLY A 444 13.68 -18.79 26.18
C GLY A 444 12.59 -19.12 25.15
N TYR A 445 12.32 -20.41 24.91
CA TYR A 445 11.37 -20.85 23.89
C TYR A 445 9.96 -20.28 24.09
N ASP A 446 9.45 -20.31 25.33
CA ASP A 446 8.11 -19.82 25.64
C ASP A 446 8.01 -18.29 25.55
N ASP A 447 9.02 -17.56 26.05
CA ASP A 447 9.12 -16.11 25.90
C ASP A 447 9.18 -15.70 24.42
N ASN A 448 9.91 -16.46 23.60
CA ASN A 448 10.02 -16.25 22.16
C ASN A 448 8.68 -16.50 21.44
N GLN A 449 7.92 -17.53 21.84
CA GLN A 449 6.57 -17.75 21.33
C GLN A 449 5.59 -16.64 21.73
N GLU A 450 5.67 -16.13 22.95
CA GLU A 450 4.81 -15.04 23.40
C GLU A 450 5.17 -13.72 22.69
N ALA A 451 6.45 -13.46 22.47
CA ALA A 451 6.92 -12.32 21.67
C ALA A 451 6.41 -12.39 20.21
N LEU A 452 6.37 -13.58 19.60
CA LEU A 452 5.80 -13.78 18.26
C LEU A 452 4.30 -13.44 18.21
N LYS A 453 3.53 -13.82 19.24
CA LYS A 453 2.11 -13.41 19.34
C LYS A 453 1.97 -11.90 19.54
N GLY A 454 2.86 -11.30 20.33
CA GLY A 454 2.91 -9.85 20.56
C GLY A 454 3.07 -9.04 19.28
N ILE A 455 3.85 -9.54 18.29
CA ILE A 455 4.07 -8.84 17.02
C ILE A 455 2.76 -8.58 16.27
N ALA A 456 1.81 -9.52 16.25
CA ALA A 456 0.52 -9.32 15.58
C ALA A 456 -0.27 -8.15 16.22
N VAL A 457 -0.26 -8.07 17.55
CA VAL A 457 -0.90 -6.99 18.30
C VAL A 457 -0.21 -5.65 18.04
N GLU A 458 1.13 -5.63 18.00
CA GLU A 458 1.90 -4.45 17.67
C GLU A 458 1.59 -3.96 16.24
N ARG A 459 1.52 -4.86 15.24
CA ARG A 459 1.13 -4.53 13.86
C ARG A 459 -0.28 -3.94 13.76
N ASP A 460 -1.26 -4.52 14.44
CA ASP A 460 -2.63 -3.99 14.46
C ASP A 460 -2.68 -2.56 15.02
N ASN A 461 -1.91 -2.29 16.07
CA ASN A 461 -1.82 -0.95 16.66
C ASN A 461 -1.13 0.04 15.71
N LEU A 462 -0.08 -0.38 15.00
CA LEU A 462 0.56 0.45 13.98
C LEU A 462 -0.37 0.72 12.79
N THR A 463 -1.17 -0.26 12.35
CA THR A 463 -2.19 -0.08 11.30
C THR A 463 -3.20 0.99 11.69
N LYS A 464 -3.71 0.94 12.94
CA LYS A 464 -4.65 1.94 13.45
C LYS A 464 -4.04 3.33 13.45
N LYS A 465 -2.82 3.48 13.99
CA LYS A 465 -2.09 4.76 13.98
C LYS A 465 -1.88 5.29 12.56
N LEU A 466 -1.48 4.44 11.63
CA LEU A 466 -1.31 4.82 10.23
C LEU A 466 -2.62 5.35 9.63
N ASN A 467 -3.71 4.62 9.81
CA ASN A 467 -5.02 4.98 9.29
C ASN A 467 -5.54 6.29 9.90
N GLU A 468 -5.30 6.53 11.20
CA GLU A 468 -5.60 7.80 11.86
C GLU A 468 -4.86 8.95 11.16
N LYS A 469 -3.55 8.81 10.91
CA LYS A 469 -2.76 9.85 10.23
C LYS A 469 -3.18 10.07 8.78
N VAL A 470 -3.53 9.00 8.06
CA VAL A 470 -4.10 9.10 6.70
C VAL A 470 -5.39 9.94 6.74
N VAL A 471 -6.30 9.66 7.68
CA VAL A 471 -7.55 10.42 7.83
C VAL A 471 -7.29 11.87 8.20
N GLU A 472 -6.33 12.15 9.07
CA GLU A 472 -5.93 13.52 9.43
C GLU A 472 -5.41 14.29 8.20
N ILE A 473 -4.56 13.68 7.37
CA ILE A 473 -4.07 14.31 6.11
C ILE A 473 -5.22 14.51 5.12
N LYS A 474 -6.09 13.50 4.96
CA LYS A 474 -7.28 13.63 4.10
C LYS A 474 -8.18 14.78 4.55
N THR A 475 -8.33 14.96 5.86
CA THR A 475 -9.14 16.05 6.44
C THR A 475 -8.46 17.40 6.24
N LEU A 476 -7.14 17.47 6.44
CA LEU A 476 -6.35 18.70 6.29
C LEU A 476 -6.50 19.32 4.89
N PHE A 477 -6.58 18.49 3.85
CA PHE A 477 -6.64 18.90 2.45
C PHE A 477 -7.97 18.61 1.76
N GLY A 478 -8.92 18.00 2.45
CA GLY A 478 -10.19 17.55 1.88
C GLY A 478 -10.01 16.52 0.76
N LEU A 479 -9.11 15.56 0.88
CA LEU A 479 -8.82 14.56 -0.15
C LEU A 479 -9.85 13.42 -0.18
N GLY A 480 -10.10 12.88 -1.37
CA GLY A 480 -10.97 11.73 -1.59
C GLY A 480 -10.34 10.43 -1.12
N ASP A 481 -9.35 9.93 -1.87
CA ASP A 481 -8.60 8.72 -1.52
C ASP A 481 -7.09 9.02 -1.44
N LEU A 482 -6.45 8.46 -0.41
CA LEU A 482 -5.02 8.63 -0.13
C LEU A 482 -4.42 7.27 0.17
N LYS A 483 -3.55 6.81 -0.74
CA LYS A 483 -2.90 5.51 -0.64
C LYS A 483 -1.54 5.66 0.01
N ILE A 484 -1.37 4.99 1.13
CA ILE A 484 -0.09 4.92 1.85
C ILE A 484 0.26 3.45 1.98
N THR A 485 1.18 3.00 1.13
CA THR A 485 1.68 1.63 1.20
C THR A 485 2.55 1.46 2.45
N VAL A 486 2.31 0.38 3.17
CA VAL A 486 3.28 -0.20 4.11
C VAL A 486 3.96 -1.32 3.34
N GLU A 487 5.23 -1.13 3.00
CA GLU A 487 6.01 -2.23 2.46
C GLU A 487 6.26 -3.24 3.59
N THR A 488 5.49 -4.32 3.61
CA THR A 488 5.78 -5.51 4.41
C THR A 488 6.53 -6.50 3.54
N GLU A 489 7.47 -7.28 4.11
CA GLU A 489 8.24 -8.25 3.31
C GLU A 489 7.36 -9.29 2.58
N ASP A 490 6.17 -9.61 3.12
CA ASP A 490 5.19 -10.50 2.47
C ASP A 490 4.71 -10.02 1.09
N SER A 491 4.81 -8.71 0.80
CA SER A 491 4.41 -8.13 -0.50
C SER A 491 5.40 -8.39 -1.64
N LYS A 492 6.54 -9.05 -1.37
CA LYS A 492 7.54 -9.43 -2.38
C LYS A 492 7.44 -10.89 -2.83
N THR A 493 6.43 -11.63 -2.35
CA THR A 493 6.27 -13.07 -2.59
C THR A 493 5.04 -13.47 -3.40
N GLU A 494 4.38 -12.53 -4.08
CA GLU A 494 3.36 -12.84 -5.13
C GLU A 494 3.87 -12.57 -6.55
#